data_AF-A0A2S6CC00-F1
#
_entry.id   AF-A0A2S6CC00-F1
#
_cell.length_a   1.000
_cell.length_b   1.000
_cell.length_c   1.000
_cell.angle_alpha   90.00
_cell.angle_beta   90.00
_cell.angle_gamma   90.00
#
_symmetry.space_group_name_H-M   'P 1'
#
loop_
_entity.id
_entity.type
_entity.pdbx_description
1 polymer ?
#
loop_
_entity_poly.entity_id
_entity_poly.type
_entity_poly.pdbx_seq_one_letter_code
_entity_poly.pdbx_strand_id
1 'polypeptide(L)'
;MVPIITVGALFAAGASAQLNIPALLNGAKPAPANDPRFTNWRRPGPNDVRSPCPGLNSLANHGFLHRDGRNMTIPHLVQGLAAGLNVGPDFSIAIGGVGLFSSPNPFGGSFDLNDLDQHNFPIEHDASLSRQDDFFGNDHDFNNDIWQQTLSFYQGSRTTNLLGAAKAIAGRTEDSERRNPEFTYGAREFLLRYGETGLYLQTMGGDDLTGVTRLDWVRSLFEQERLPYNLGWRPRAEPITLASLGLMINNLVAVSPSKGTEFGNITADSYKNIFQVIAGGSNVLNNITDGLAAAVGL
;
A
#
# COMPACT_ATOMS: atom_id res chain seq x y z
N MET A 1 -6.32 0.11 -66.63
CA MET A 1 -6.71 1.05 -65.55
C MET A 1 -7.21 0.20 -64.39
N VAL A 2 -6.44 0.10 -63.32
CA VAL A 2 -6.78 -0.68 -62.11
C VAL A 2 -7.41 0.29 -61.11
N PRO A 3 -8.59 0.03 -60.53
CA PRO A 3 -9.17 0.93 -59.55
C PRO A 3 -8.42 0.77 -58.21
N ILE A 4 -8.01 1.90 -57.67
CA ILE A 4 -7.44 2.03 -56.32
C ILE A 4 -8.58 1.75 -55.33
N ILE A 5 -8.52 0.62 -54.63
CA ILE A 5 -9.38 0.36 -53.47
C ILE A 5 -8.71 1.04 -52.28
N THR A 6 -9.25 2.18 -51.87
CA THR A 6 -8.93 2.82 -50.59
C THR A 6 -9.38 1.89 -49.48
N VAL A 7 -8.42 1.32 -48.74
CA VAL A 7 -8.68 0.60 -47.49
C VAL A 7 -9.09 1.63 -46.44
N GLY A 8 -10.39 1.95 -46.40
CA GLY A 8 -11.01 2.66 -45.30
C GLY A 8 -11.02 1.75 -44.08
N ALA A 9 -10.18 2.07 -43.10
CA ALA A 9 -10.13 1.39 -41.82
C ALA A 9 -11.51 1.45 -41.14
N LEU A 10 -12.16 0.29 -40.99
CA LEU A 10 -13.22 0.09 -40.00
C LEU A 10 -12.56 0.04 -38.62
N PHE A 11 -12.25 1.21 -38.06
CA PHE A 11 -12.17 1.34 -36.61
C PHE A 11 -13.60 1.37 -36.09
N ALA A 12 -14.11 0.20 -35.69
CA ALA A 12 -15.23 0.15 -34.78
C ALA A 12 -14.72 0.64 -33.42
N ALA A 13 -14.83 1.95 -33.18
CA ALA A 13 -14.66 2.54 -31.87
C ALA A 13 -15.77 1.99 -30.96
N GLY A 14 -15.45 0.95 -30.18
CA GLY A 14 -16.21 0.66 -28.97
C GLY A 14 -16.04 1.87 -28.06
N ALA A 15 -17.11 2.64 -27.85
CA ALA A 15 -17.12 3.69 -26.85
C ALA A 15 -16.85 3.04 -25.49
N SER A 16 -15.63 3.17 -24.98
CA SER A 16 -15.35 2.88 -23.58
C SER A 16 -16.24 3.82 -22.76
N ALA A 17 -17.05 3.27 -21.86
CA ALA A 17 -17.79 4.09 -20.92
C ALA A 17 -16.77 4.92 -20.14
N GLN A 18 -16.79 6.24 -20.35
CA GLN A 18 -15.84 7.13 -19.71
C GLN A 18 -16.04 7.06 -18.18
N LEU A 19 -14.95 6.85 -17.45
CA LEU A 19 -14.97 6.73 -15.99
C LEU A 19 -15.62 7.97 -15.36
N ASN A 20 -16.68 7.78 -14.57
CA ASN A 20 -17.31 8.88 -13.82
C ASN A 20 -16.51 9.15 -12.53
N ILE A 21 -15.48 9.99 -12.65
CA ILE A 21 -14.57 10.32 -11.54
C ILE A 21 -15.32 10.89 -10.32
N PRO A 22 -16.23 11.89 -10.45
CA PRO A 22 -16.97 12.39 -9.29
C PRO A 22 -17.76 11.31 -8.56
N ALA A 23 -18.41 10.39 -9.28
CA ALA A 23 -19.15 9.29 -8.67
C ALA A 23 -18.22 8.31 -7.95
N LEU A 24 -17.06 7.98 -8.53
CA LEU A 24 -16.06 7.12 -7.90
C LEU A 24 -15.56 7.73 -6.57
N LEU A 25 -15.18 9.01 -6.58
CA LEU A 25 -14.67 9.69 -5.40
C LEU A 25 -15.75 9.84 -4.32
N ASN A 26 -16.98 10.18 -4.69
CA ASN A 26 -18.10 10.27 -3.74
C ASN A 26 -18.51 8.92 -3.15
N GLY A 27 -18.23 7.82 -3.86
CA GLY A 27 -18.50 6.45 -3.42
C GLY A 27 -17.41 5.85 -2.53
N ALA A 28 -16.22 6.46 -2.47
CA ALA A 28 -15.09 6.00 -1.65
C ALA A 28 -15.35 6.28 -0.16
N LYS A 29 -16.06 5.36 0.51
CA LYS A 29 -16.44 5.45 1.93
C LYS A 29 -16.26 4.10 2.64
N PRO A 30 -16.11 4.10 3.97
CA PRO A 30 -16.14 2.87 4.77
C PRO A 30 -17.39 2.04 4.50
N ALA A 31 -17.22 0.73 4.45
CA ALA A 31 -18.35 -0.18 4.44
C ALA A 31 -19.11 -0.05 5.78
N PRO A 32 -20.44 -0.24 5.78
CA PRO A 32 -21.22 -0.28 7.01
C PRO A 32 -20.64 -1.27 8.02
N ALA A 33 -20.74 -0.99 9.31
CA ALA A 33 -20.14 -1.83 10.34
C ALA A 33 -20.64 -3.29 10.30
N ASN A 34 -21.84 -3.56 9.77
CA ASN A 34 -22.42 -4.89 9.61
C ASN A 34 -22.17 -5.53 8.23
N ASP A 35 -21.28 -4.96 7.40
CA ASP A 35 -20.95 -5.55 6.10
C ASP A 35 -20.35 -6.95 6.28
N PRO A 36 -20.92 -7.99 5.65
CA PRO A 36 -20.51 -9.37 5.85
C PRO A 36 -19.07 -9.65 5.42
N ARG A 37 -18.47 -8.81 4.56
CA ARG A 37 -17.07 -8.94 4.12
C ARG A 37 -16.09 -8.85 5.29
N PHE A 38 -16.41 -8.08 6.34
CA PHE A 38 -15.57 -8.01 7.53
C PHE A 38 -15.45 -9.34 8.28
N THR A 39 -16.46 -10.21 8.20
CA THR A 39 -16.45 -11.53 8.86
C THR A 39 -16.18 -12.68 7.90
N ASN A 40 -16.30 -12.46 6.58
CA ASN A 40 -16.10 -13.48 5.54
C ASN A 40 -14.62 -13.59 5.10
N TRP A 41 -13.70 -13.64 6.07
CA TRP A 41 -12.29 -13.90 5.80
C TRP A 41 -12.08 -15.34 5.34
N ARG A 42 -11.24 -15.52 4.31
CA ARG A 42 -10.83 -16.83 3.80
C ARG A 42 -9.35 -16.76 3.44
N ARG A 43 -8.61 -17.85 3.69
CA ARG A 43 -7.23 -18.00 3.18
C ARG A 43 -7.24 -17.98 1.64
N PRO A 44 -6.17 -17.48 0.99
CA PRO A 44 -6.01 -17.63 -0.46
C PRO A 44 -6.02 -19.11 -0.84
N GLY A 45 -6.69 -19.42 -1.95
CA GLY A 45 -6.61 -20.73 -2.58
C GLY A 45 -5.32 -20.92 -3.40
N PRO A 46 -5.06 -22.13 -3.91
CA PRO A 46 -3.83 -22.44 -4.65
C PRO A 46 -3.60 -21.62 -5.92
N ASN A 47 -4.66 -21.05 -6.49
CA ASN A 47 -4.60 -20.24 -7.70
C ASN A 47 -4.71 -18.74 -7.39
N ASP A 48 -4.88 -18.33 -6.13
CA ASP A 48 -4.98 -16.92 -5.78
C ASP A 48 -3.58 -16.33 -5.60
N VAL A 49 -3.34 -15.13 -6.10
CA VAL A 49 -2.06 -14.42 -5.93
C VAL A 49 -2.17 -13.37 -4.82
N ARG A 50 -1.05 -13.10 -4.16
CA ARG A 50 -0.93 -12.12 -3.09
C ARG A 50 0.32 -11.26 -3.36
N SER A 51 0.49 -10.21 -2.57
CA SER A 51 1.62 -9.27 -2.64
C SER A 51 2.48 -9.38 -1.37
N PRO A 52 3.62 -8.67 -1.28
CA PRO A 52 4.29 -8.45 0.00
C PRO A 52 3.48 -7.56 0.98
N CYS A 53 2.39 -6.91 0.52
CA CYS A 53 1.59 -5.98 1.33
C CYS A 53 0.48 -6.69 2.14
N PRO A 54 0.58 -6.77 3.49
CA PRO A 54 -0.43 -7.43 4.31
C PRO A 54 -1.81 -6.74 4.26
N GLY A 55 -1.85 -5.43 3.99
CA GLY A 55 -3.09 -4.67 3.86
C GLY A 55 -3.91 -5.09 2.64
N LEU A 56 -3.31 -5.09 1.45
CA LEU A 56 -3.96 -5.52 0.21
C LEU A 56 -4.36 -6.99 0.27
N ASN A 57 -3.48 -7.83 0.82
CA ASN A 57 -3.76 -9.26 1.01
C ASN A 57 -4.96 -9.49 1.93
N SER A 58 -5.04 -8.73 3.03
CA SER A 58 -6.21 -8.76 3.92
C SER A 58 -7.49 -8.38 3.19
N LEU A 59 -7.47 -7.30 2.40
CA LEU A 59 -8.64 -6.88 1.64
C LEU A 59 -9.08 -7.92 0.60
N ALA A 60 -8.15 -8.60 -0.08
CA ALA A 60 -8.45 -9.72 -0.96
C ALA A 60 -9.02 -10.92 -0.18
N ASN A 61 -8.42 -11.29 0.96
CA ASN A 61 -8.88 -12.38 1.83
C ASN A 61 -10.29 -12.13 2.40
N HIS A 62 -10.70 -10.87 2.56
CA HIS A 62 -12.04 -10.47 2.98
C HIS A 62 -13.02 -10.23 1.80
N GLY A 63 -12.53 -10.16 0.56
CA GLY A 63 -13.34 -9.86 -0.62
C GLY A 63 -13.75 -8.38 -0.73
N PHE A 64 -12.98 -7.47 -0.14
CA PHE A 64 -13.05 -6.04 -0.46
C PHE A 64 -12.32 -5.71 -1.76
N LEU A 65 -11.27 -6.47 -2.06
CA LEU A 65 -10.64 -6.56 -3.38
C LEU A 65 -10.96 -7.93 -4.01
N HIS A 66 -10.60 -8.12 -5.28
CA HIS A 66 -10.74 -9.42 -5.93
C HIS A 66 -10.01 -10.50 -5.14
N ARG A 67 -10.71 -11.60 -4.83
CA ARG A 67 -10.20 -12.65 -3.93
C ARG A 67 -9.02 -13.42 -4.53
N ASP A 68 -9.02 -13.54 -5.85
CA ASP A 68 -7.96 -14.16 -6.62
C ASP A 68 -6.71 -13.27 -6.70
N GLY A 69 -6.79 -12.02 -6.27
CA GLY A 69 -5.69 -11.05 -6.31
C GLY A 69 -5.37 -10.52 -7.70
N ARG A 70 -6.26 -10.70 -8.69
CA ARG A 70 -5.97 -10.36 -10.09
C ARG A 70 -6.76 -9.16 -10.61
N ASN A 71 -6.29 -8.58 -11.70
CA ASN A 71 -6.98 -7.53 -12.45
C ASN A 71 -7.41 -6.34 -11.56
N MET A 72 -6.46 -5.85 -10.76
CA MET A 72 -6.65 -4.74 -9.86
C MET A 72 -6.60 -3.42 -10.64
N THR A 73 -7.75 -2.75 -10.77
CA THR A 73 -7.84 -1.43 -11.39
C THR A 73 -7.81 -0.35 -10.29
N ILE A 74 -7.48 0.89 -10.65
CA ILE A 74 -7.55 2.01 -9.68
C ILE A 74 -8.95 2.17 -9.08
N PRO A 75 -10.07 2.11 -9.85
CA PRO A 75 -11.40 2.09 -9.26
C PRO A 75 -11.64 0.96 -8.24
N HIS A 76 -11.13 -0.25 -8.50
CA HIS A 76 -11.22 -1.36 -7.55
C HIS A 76 -10.48 -1.04 -6.25
N LEU A 77 -9.27 -0.47 -6.35
CA LEU A 77 -8.49 -0.04 -5.20
C LEU A 77 -9.20 1.05 -4.40
N VAL A 78 -9.63 2.14 -5.06
CA VAL A 78 -10.32 3.27 -4.42
C VAL A 78 -11.54 2.78 -3.62
N GLN A 79 -12.34 1.88 -4.18
CA GLN A 79 -13.52 1.36 -3.50
C GLN A 79 -13.15 0.38 -2.38
N GLY A 80 -12.23 -0.57 -2.64
CA GLY A 80 -11.87 -1.61 -1.68
C GLY A 80 -11.11 -1.09 -0.47
N LEU A 81 -10.15 -0.19 -0.68
CA LEU A 81 -9.36 0.46 0.36
C LEU A 81 -10.23 1.37 1.24
N ALA A 82 -11.12 2.17 0.63
CA ALA A 82 -12.06 2.99 1.38
C ALA A 82 -13.03 2.11 2.18
N ALA A 83 -13.63 1.08 1.55
CA ALA A 83 -14.60 0.22 2.19
C ALA A 83 -14.03 -0.58 3.37
N GLY A 84 -12.85 -1.17 3.20
CA GLY A 84 -12.27 -2.08 4.18
C GLY A 84 -11.43 -1.41 5.26
N LEU A 85 -10.76 -0.30 4.95
CA LEU A 85 -9.77 0.34 5.83
C LEU A 85 -9.99 1.85 6.05
N ASN A 86 -10.98 2.47 5.40
CA ASN A 86 -11.16 3.92 5.34
C ASN A 86 -9.93 4.68 4.81
N VAL A 87 -9.23 4.07 3.84
CA VAL A 87 -8.12 4.74 3.14
C VAL A 87 -8.69 5.62 2.02
N GLY A 88 -8.20 6.85 1.95
CA GLY A 88 -8.69 7.89 1.06
C GLY A 88 -8.37 7.61 -0.42
N PRO A 89 -9.12 8.25 -1.34
CA PRO A 89 -8.90 8.09 -2.78
C PRO A 89 -7.55 8.66 -3.22
N ASP A 90 -7.02 9.68 -2.54
CA ASP A 90 -5.71 10.27 -2.82
C ASP A 90 -4.58 9.24 -2.70
N PHE A 91 -4.50 8.55 -1.57
CA PHE A 91 -3.55 7.46 -1.38
C PHE A 91 -3.85 6.28 -2.32
N SER A 92 -5.12 5.91 -2.47
CA SER A 92 -5.53 4.76 -3.30
C SER A 92 -5.19 4.94 -4.78
N ILE A 93 -5.29 6.16 -5.31
CA ILE A 93 -4.92 6.50 -6.69
C ILE A 93 -3.40 6.53 -6.83
N ALA A 94 -2.67 7.12 -5.88
CA ALA A 94 -1.21 7.12 -5.90
C ALA A 94 -0.65 5.68 -5.93
N ILE A 95 -1.06 4.84 -4.99
CA ILE A 95 -0.59 3.45 -4.92
C ILE A 95 -1.09 2.62 -6.11
N GLY A 96 -2.28 2.91 -6.63
CA GLY A 96 -2.80 2.26 -7.83
C GLY A 96 -2.00 2.59 -9.08
N GLY A 97 -1.59 3.85 -9.25
CA GLY A 97 -0.68 4.25 -10.32
C GLY A 97 0.67 3.53 -10.23
N VAL A 98 1.24 3.44 -9.04
CA VAL A 98 2.49 2.69 -8.81
C VAL A 98 2.31 1.18 -9.04
N GLY A 99 1.15 0.62 -8.67
CA GLY A 99 0.82 -0.77 -8.98
C GLY A 99 0.75 -1.04 -10.48
N LEU A 100 0.19 -0.11 -11.27
CA LEU A 100 0.22 -0.20 -12.73
C LEU A 100 1.64 -0.21 -13.29
N PHE A 101 2.57 0.57 -12.72
CA PHE A 101 3.99 0.51 -13.09
C PHE A 101 4.64 -0.86 -12.83
N SER A 102 4.11 -1.61 -11.87
CA SER A 102 4.57 -2.95 -11.55
C SER A 102 4.01 -3.99 -12.54
N SER A 103 2.93 -3.67 -13.24
CA SER A 103 2.32 -4.59 -14.22
C SER A 103 3.29 -4.90 -15.37
N PRO A 104 3.34 -6.14 -15.88
CA PRO A 104 3.98 -6.46 -17.16
C PRO A 104 3.40 -5.65 -18.34
N ASN A 105 2.19 -5.10 -18.18
CA ASN A 105 1.57 -4.18 -19.13
C ASN A 105 1.03 -2.93 -18.40
N PRO A 106 1.88 -1.91 -18.14
CA PRO A 106 1.48 -0.73 -17.36
C PRO A 106 0.32 0.10 -17.95
N PHE A 107 0.13 0.02 -19.27
CA PHE A 107 -0.99 0.68 -19.96
C PHE A 107 -2.23 -0.22 -20.10
N GLY A 108 -2.19 -1.43 -19.54
CA GLY A 108 -3.31 -2.37 -19.53
C GLY A 108 -4.43 -2.01 -18.56
N GLY A 109 -4.24 -0.99 -17.71
CA GLY A 109 -5.25 -0.49 -16.78
C GLY A 109 -5.47 -1.37 -15.54
N SER A 110 -4.68 -2.43 -15.37
CA SER A 110 -4.69 -3.28 -14.17
C SER A 110 -3.35 -3.96 -13.90
N PHE A 111 -3.19 -4.43 -12.68
CA PHE A 111 -2.07 -5.28 -12.23
C PHE A 111 -2.60 -6.43 -11.35
N ASP A 112 -1.83 -7.50 -11.22
CA ASP A 112 -2.07 -8.58 -10.26
C ASP A 112 -1.27 -8.32 -8.98
N LEU A 113 -1.76 -8.75 -7.81
CA LEU A 113 -1.12 -8.42 -6.53
C LEU A 113 0.35 -8.88 -6.45
N ASN A 114 0.70 -10.01 -7.07
CA ASN A 114 2.07 -10.50 -7.10
C ASN A 114 2.99 -9.71 -8.05
N ASP A 115 2.46 -8.82 -8.89
CA ASP A 115 3.30 -7.90 -9.67
C ASP A 115 4.04 -6.92 -8.75
N LEU A 116 3.53 -6.68 -7.53
CA LEU A 116 4.11 -5.78 -6.54
C LEU A 116 5.36 -6.32 -5.83
N ASP A 117 5.79 -7.54 -6.18
CA ASP A 117 6.90 -8.28 -5.59
C ASP A 117 8.22 -8.12 -6.37
N GLN A 118 8.32 -7.06 -7.17
CA GLN A 118 9.53 -6.80 -7.95
C GLN A 118 10.60 -6.17 -7.06
N HIS A 119 11.69 -6.89 -6.82
CA HIS A 119 12.71 -6.40 -5.90
C HIS A 119 13.22 -4.99 -6.24
N ASN A 120 13.20 -4.08 -5.26
CA ASN A 120 13.59 -2.68 -5.40
C ASN A 120 12.81 -1.89 -6.48
N PHE A 121 11.66 -2.36 -6.94
CA PHE A 121 10.86 -1.70 -7.97
C PHE A 121 9.34 -1.98 -7.89
N PRO A 122 8.49 -0.98 -8.11
CA PRO A 122 8.62 0.36 -7.58
C PRO A 122 8.37 0.42 -6.07
N ILE A 123 7.83 -0.62 -5.44
CA ILE A 123 7.42 -0.61 -4.01
C ILE A 123 8.24 -1.57 -3.15
N GLU A 124 8.44 -2.82 -3.56
CA GLU A 124 9.20 -3.80 -2.75
C GLU A 124 10.60 -3.25 -2.40
N HIS A 125 11.01 -3.44 -1.16
CA HIS A 125 12.32 -3.00 -0.67
C HIS A 125 12.82 -3.84 0.52
N ASP A 126 14.13 -3.80 0.71
CA ASP A 126 14.82 -4.37 1.88
C ASP A 126 14.35 -3.81 3.23
N ALA A 127 14.74 -4.50 4.31
CA ALA A 127 14.48 -4.12 5.70
C ALA A 127 12.98 -4.03 6.03
N SER A 128 12.21 -4.91 5.40
CA SER A 128 10.80 -5.16 5.66
C SER A 128 10.53 -5.60 7.12
N LEU A 129 9.33 -5.29 7.62
CA LEU A 129 8.94 -5.61 9.00
C LEU A 129 8.60 -7.09 9.21
N SER A 130 8.22 -7.80 8.15
CA SER A 130 7.71 -9.17 8.23
C SER A 130 8.12 -10.09 7.07
N ARG A 131 8.88 -9.57 6.11
CA ARG A 131 9.44 -10.29 4.95
C ARG A 131 10.96 -10.23 5.05
N GLN A 132 11.66 -11.26 4.59
CA GLN A 132 13.12 -11.22 4.51
C GLN A 132 13.54 -10.40 3.28
N ASP A 133 14.78 -9.92 3.24
CA ASP A 133 15.31 -9.24 2.04
C ASP A 133 15.48 -10.23 0.87
N ASP A 134 15.33 -9.77 -0.37
CA ASP A 134 15.44 -10.59 -1.60
C ASP A 134 16.78 -11.33 -1.71
N PHE A 135 17.86 -10.71 -1.21
CA PHE A 135 19.18 -11.35 -1.11
C PHE A 135 19.14 -12.74 -0.42
N PHE A 136 18.18 -12.96 0.49
CA PHE A 136 17.97 -14.25 1.17
C PHE A 136 16.92 -15.14 0.48
N GLY A 137 16.28 -14.67 -0.58
CA GLY A 137 15.58 -15.44 -1.62
C GLY A 137 14.05 -15.44 -1.63
N ASN A 138 13.37 -14.73 -0.72
CA ASN A 138 11.90 -14.69 -0.63
C ASN A 138 11.44 -13.45 0.14
N ASP A 139 11.37 -12.33 -0.56
CA ASP A 139 10.87 -11.03 -0.10
C ASP A 139 9.34 -10.89 -0.12
N HIS A 140 8.64 -11.92 -0.57
CA HIS A 140 7.18 -11.96 -0.69
C HIS A 140 6.46 -12.44 0.58
N ASP A 141 6.84 -13.63 1.06
CA ASP A 141 6.05 -14.38 2.02
C ASP A 141 6.25 -13.88 3.46
N PHE A 142 5.21 -13.99 4.28
CA PHE A 142 5.33 -13.74 5.71
C PHE A 142 6.42 -14.63 6.33
N ASN A 143 7.43 -14.00 6.92
CA ASN A 143 8.54 -14.64 7.60
C ASN A 143 8.42 -14.41 9.12
N ASN A 144 8.16 -15.49 9.86
CA ASN A 144 7.97 -15.42 11.30
C ASN A 144 9.23 -14.95 12.04
N ASP A 145 10.43 -15.32 11.60
CA ASP A 145 11.67 -14.95 12.29
C ASP A 145 11.93 -13.45 12.17
N ILE A 146 11.72 -12.89 10.99
CA ILE A 146 11.74 -11.43 10.78
C ILE A 146 10.66 -10.74 11.61
N TRP A 147 9.44 -11.28 11.62
CA TRP A 147 8.36 -10.71 12.40
C TRP A 147 8.63 -10.74 13.91
N GLN A 148 9.23 -11.81 14.45
CA GLN A 148 9.63 -11.85 15.87
C GLN A 148 10.70 -10.82 16.20
N GLN A 149 11.64 -10.53 15.28
CA GLN A 149 12.59 -9.42 15.46
C GLN A 149 11.84 -8.08 15.58
N THR A 150 10.88 -7.82 14.70
CA THR A 150 10.02 -6.62 14.76
C THR A 150 9.26 -6.55 16.09
N LEU A 151 8.62 -7.64 16.51
CA LEU A 151 7.86 -7.69 17.77
C LEU A 151 8.74 -7.47 19.01
N SER A 152 10.03 -7.81 18.95
CA SER A 152 10.96 -7.64 20.08
C SER A 152 11.07 -6.17 20.55
N PHE A 153 10.89 -5.21 19.63
CA PHE A 153 10.92 -3.78 19.92
C PHE A 153 9.72 -3.28 20.72
N TYR A 154 8.65 -4.08 20.81
CA TYR A 154 7.47 -3.75 21.61
C TYR A 154 7.52 -4.35 23.02
N GLN A 155 8.58 -5.09 23.37
CA GLN A 155 8.88 -5.56 24.74
C GLN A 155 7.72 -6.32 25.43
N GLY A 156 6.92 -7.06 24.67
CA GLY A 156 5.77 -7.81 25.20
C GLY A 156 4.57 -6.95 25.63
N SER A 157 4.58 -5.66 25.30
CA SER A 157 3.42 -4.78 25.51
C SER A 157 2.18 -5.28 24.78
N ARG A 158 0.98 -4.89 25.25
CA ARG A 158 -0.28 -5.14 24.53
C ARG A 158 -0.54 -4.14 23.41
N THR A 159 0.17 -3.01 23.42
CA THR A 159 0.05 -1.92 22.46
C THR A 159 1.41 -1.49 21.98
N THR A 160 1.47 -0.93 20.78
CA THR A 160 2.61 -0.13 20.31
C THR A 160 2.19 1.32 20.14
N ASN A 161 3.16 2.18 19.84
CA ASN A 161 3.03 3.60 19.58
C ASN A 161 4.14 4.04 18.62
N LEU A 162 4.22 5.34 18.31
CA LEU A 162 5.25 5.90 17.44
C LEU A 162 6.68 5.46 17.82
N LEU A 163 7.06 5.54 19.09
CA LEU A 163 8.44 5.23 19.52
C LEU A 163 8.73 3.74 19.36
N GLY A 164 7.80 2.86 19.75
CA GLY A 164 7.95 1.42 19.56
C GLY A 164 8.07 1.06 18.09
N ALA A 165 7.21 1.66 17.25
CA ALA A 165 7.21 1.47 15.81
C ALA A 165 8.48 1.98 15.13
N ALA A 166 8.95 3.18 15.49
CA ALA A 166 10.18 3.76 14.93
C ALA A 166 11.43 2.95 15.33
N LYS A 167 11.49 2.44 16.57
CA LYS A 167 12.53 1.50 16.99
C LYS A 167 12.51 0.21 16.17
N ALA A 168 11.33 -0.32 15.86
CA ALA A 168 11.20 -1.52 15.05
C ALA A 168 11.74 -1.33 13.63
N ILE A 169 11.37 -0.24 12.95
CA ILE A 169 11.93 0.09 11.62
C ILE A 169 13.44 0.25 11.73
N ALA A 170 13.95 1.05 12.69
CA ALA A 170 15.38 1.29 12.85
C ALA A 170 16.18 0.00 13.05
N GLY A 171 15.70 -0.90 13.92
CA GLY A 171 16.35 -2.18 14.16
C GLY A 171 16.29 -3.14 12.97
N ARG A 172 15.20 -3.13 12.19
CA ARG A 172 15.15 -3.86 10.93
C ARG A 172 16.15 -3.31 9.91
N THR A 173 16.35 -1.99 9.85
CA THR A 173 17.39 -1.37 9.00
C THR A 173 18.77 -1.88 9.39
N GLU A 174 19.12 -1.75 10.67
CA GLU A 174 20.45 -2.10 11.19
C GLU A 174 20.75 -3.58 10.94
N ASP A 175 19.74 -4.44 11.10
CA ASP A 175 19.90 -5.86 10.83
C ASP A 175 20.12 -6.17 9.34
N SER A 176 19.40 -5.51 8.43
CA SER A 176 19.63 -5.65 6.99
C SER A 176 20.98 -5.07 6.57
N GLU A 177 21.36 -3.86 7.00
CA GLU A 177 22.68 -3.26 6.77
C GLU A 177 23.83 -4.18 7.20
N ARG A 178 23.65 -4.88 8.31
CA ARG A 178 24.67 -5.77 8.87
C ARG A 178 24.79 -7.10 8.12
N ARG A 179 23.68 -7.65 7.59
CA ARG A 179 23.64 -9.02 7.07
C ARG A 179 23.52 -9.12 5.55
N ASN A 180 22.92 -8.13 4.91
CA ASN A 180 22.67 -8.10 3.48
C ASN A 180 23.76 -7.23 2.79
N PRO A 181 24.71 -7.84 2.06
CA PRO A 181 25.76 -7.10 1.37
C PRO A 181 25.24 -6.31 0.14
N GLU A 182 24.02 -6.56 -0.30
CA GLU A 182 23.34 -5.88 -1.40
C GLU A 182 22.28 -4.88 -0.91
N PHE A 183 22.26 -4.62 0.41
CA PHE A 183 21.28 -3.74 1.04
C PHE A 183 21.21 -2.37 0.36
N THR A 184 20.00 -2.01 -0.07
CA THR A 184 19.73 -0.70 -0.69
C THR A 184 18.97 0.20 0.29
N TYR A 185 19.47 1.44 0.45
CA TYR A 185 18.80 2.44 1.28
C TYR A 185 19.02 3.86 0.78
N GLY A 186 17.94 4.46 0.28
CA GLY A 186 17.88 5.86 -0.12
C GLY A 186 16.55 6.51 0.26
N ALA A 187 16.23 7.63 -0.41
CA ALA A 187 15.03 8.41 -0.11
C ALA A 187 13.73 7.62 -0.32
N ARG A 188 13.73 6.71 -1.31
CA ARG A 188 12.59 5.82 -1.61
C ARG A 188 12.34 4.87 -0.45
N GLU A 189 13.34 4.10 -0.06
CA GLU A 189 13.24 3.08 1.00
C GLU A 189 12.92 3.74 2.34
N PHE A 190 13.55 4.88 2.63
CA PHE A 190 13.21 5.68 3.80
C PHE A 190 11.73 6.06 3.82
N LEU A 191 11.19 6.61 2.73
CA LEU A 191 9.79 7.04 2.73
C LEU A 191 8.86 5.83 2.77
N LEU A 192 9.01 4.82 1.92
CA LEU A 192 8.15 3.62 1.92
C LEU A 192 8.07 2.97 3.30
N ARG A 193 9.20 2.73 3.98
CA ARG A 193 9.24 2.08 5.30
C ARG A 193 8.52 2.87 6.39
N TYR A 194 8.70 4.19 6.42
CA TYR A 194 8.01 5.05 7.38
C TYR A 194 6.51 5.17 7.05
N GLY A 195 6.15 5.22 5.77
CA GLY A 195 4.74 5.24 5.34
C GLY A 195 4.00 3.96 5.62
N GLU A 196 4.58 2.80 5.33
CA GLU A 196 4.00 1.50 5.65
C GLU A 196 3.80 1.32 7.15
N THR A 197 4.75 1.85 7.93
CA THR A 197 4.60 1.87 9.39
C THR A 197 3.47 2.80 9.82
N GLY A 198 3.39 4.01 9.27
CA GLY A 198 2.26 4.90 9.51
C GLY A 198 0.92 4.27 9.13
N LEU A 199 0.88 3.58 7.99
CA LEU A 199 -0.31 2.90 7.48
C LEU A 199 -0.79 1.80 8.41
N TYR A 200 0.06 0.90 8.91
CA TYR A 200 -0.43 -0.13 9.84
C TYR A 200 -0.87 0.49 11.16
N LEU A 201 -0.20 1.53 11.66
CA LEU A 201 -0.60 2.22 12.89
C LEU A 201 -2.00 2.84 12.73
N GLN A 202 -2.22 3.58 11.65
CA GLN A 202 -3.51 4.23 11.38
C GLN A 202 -4.61 3.23 11.05
N THR A 203 -4.35 2.29 10.14
CA THR A 203 -5.36 1.28 9.76
C THR A 203 -5.75 0.39 10.94
N MET A 204 -4.81 0.08 11.85
CA MET A 204 -5.10 -0.62 13.09
C MET A 204 -5.57 0.31 14.22
N GLY A 205 -6.22 1.43 13.90
CA GLY A 205 -6.99 2.22 14.87
C GLY A 205 -6.20 3.25 15.67
N GLY A 206 -4.90 3.42 15.44
CA GLY A 206 -4.12 4.51 16.04
C GLY A 206 -4.49 5.86 15.44
N ASP A 207 -4.60 6.89 16.28
CA ASP A 207 -4.81 8.27 15.83
C ASP A 207 -3.55 8.86 15.18
N ASP A 208 -3.69 9.97 14.45
CA ASP A 208 -2.62 10.57 13.64
C ASP A 208 -1.49 11.21 14.46
N LEU A 209 -1.70 11.44 15.76
CA LEU A 209 -0.74 12.10 16.65
C LEU A 209 0.07 11.12 17.48
N THR A 210 -0.56 10.07 18.00
CA THR A 210 0.10 9.14 18.94
C THR A 210 0.42 7.77 18.32
N GLY A 211 -0.28 7.40 17.25
CA GLY A 211 -0.16 6.09 16.61
C GLY A 211 -0.42 4.91 17.56
N VAL A 212 -1.05 5.12 18.71
CA VAL A 212 -1.24 4.04 19.69
C VAL A 212 -2.22 3.01 19.14
N THR A 213 -1.76 1.78 18.95
CA THR A 213 -2.58 0.67 18.46
C THR A 213 -2.35 -0.61 19.27
N ARG A 214 -3.35 -1.50 19.28
CA ARG A 214 -3.25 -2.81 19.93
C ARG A 214 -2.44 -3.78 19.08
N LEU A 215 -1.50 -4.47 19.70
CA LEU A 215 -0.65 -5.42 19.00
C LEU A 215 -1.38 -6.68 18.56
N ASP A 216 -2.50 -7.06 19.17
CA ASP A 216 -3.30 -8.18 18.67
C ASP A 216 -4.00 -7.86 17.34
N TRP A 217 -4.35 -6.60 17.11
CA TRP A 217 -4.82 -6.12 15.81
C TRP A 217 -3.71 -6.13 14.76
N VAL A 218 -2.54 -5.59 15.11
CA VAL A 218 -1.35 -5.59 14.23
C VAL A 218 -0.95 -7.03 13.88
N ARG A 219 -0.88 -7.94 14.86
CA ARG A 219 -0.58 -9.36 14.62
C ARG A 219 -1.59 -10.03 13.69
N SER A 220 -2.88 -9.75 13.82
CA SER A 220 -3.89 -10.27 12.88
C SER A 220 -3.63 -9.82 11.44
N LEU A 221 -3.23 -8.56 11.25
CA LEU A 221 -2.91 -8.01 9.94
C LEU A 221 -1.69 -8.72 9.32
N PHE A 222 -0.60 -8.86 10.08
CA PHE A 222 0.65 -9.41 9.55
C PHE A 222 0.68 -10.95 9.48
N GLU A 223 0.24 -11.63 10.54
CA GLU A 223 0.38 -13.10 10.67
C GLU A 223 -0.73 -13.87 9.97
N GLN A 224 -1.90 -13.24 9.79
CA GLN A 224 -3.07 -13.89 9.22
C GLN A 224 -3.60 -13.18 7.98
N GLU A 225 -3.09 -11.99 7.66
CA GLU A 225 -3.63 -11.14 6.58
C GLU A 225 -5.15 -11.06 6.71
N ARG A 226 -5.56 -10.63 7.90
CA ARG A 226 -6.96 -10.60 8.35
C ARG A 226 -7.25 -9.30 9.07
N LEU A 227 -8.31 -8.63 8.65
CA LEU A 227 -8.88 -7.50 9.39
C LEU A 227 -9.40 -8.00 10.75
N PRO A 228 -8.97 -7.44 11.89
CA PRO A 228 -9.21 -8.00 13.24
C PRO A 228 -10.62 -7.76 13.78
N TYR A 229 -11.64 -7.88 12.93
CA TYR A 229 -13.03 -7.61 13.27
C TYR A 229 -13.55 -8.48 14.43
N ASN A 230 -13.09 -9.73 14.50
CA ASN A 230 -13.36 -10.67 15.61
C ASN A 230 -12.69 -10.29 16.93
N LEU A 231 -11.69 -9.40 16.90
CA LEU A 231 -11.01 -8.83 18.07
C LEU A 231 -11.60 -7.45 18.48
N GLY A 232 -12.72 -7.07 17.88
CA GLY A 232 -13.41 -5.80 18.12
C GLY A 232 -12.89 -4.61 17.32
N TRP A 233 -11.92 -4.81 16.42
CA TRP A 233 -11.45 -3.73 15.54
C TRP A 233 -12.52 -3.31 14.53
N ARG A 234 -12.53 -2.01 14.21
CA ARG A 234 -13.32 -1.42 13.13
C ARG A 234 -12.44 -0.42 12.38
N PRO A 235 -12.72 -0.12 11.09
CA PRO A 235 -12.06 0.98 10.41
C PRO A 235 -12.18 2.28 11.23
N ARG A 236 -11.14 3.11 11.18
CA ARG A 236 -11.18 4.44 11.82
C ARG A 236 -12.33 5.26 11.24
N ALA A 237 -12.89 6.16 12.06
CA ALA A 237 -13.88 7.12 11.59
C ALA A 237 -13.26 8.15 10.63
N GLU A 238 -12.05 8.62 10.95
CA GLU A 238 -11.32 9.56 10.11
C GLU A 238 -10.62 8.87 8.95
N PRO A 239 -10.71 9.42 7.73
CA PRO A 239 -10.11 8.84 6.54
C PRO A 239 -8.58 8.95 6.58
N ILE A 240 -7.91 7.88 6.15
CA ILE A 240 -6.45 7.83 6.03
C ILE A 240 -6.06 8.39 4.66
N THR A 241 -5.71 9.67 4.63
CA THR A 241 -5.29 10.43 3.45
C THR A 241 -3.76 10.57 3.39
N LEU A 242 -3.21 11.00 2.26
CA LEU A 242 -1.79 11.35 2.12
C LEU A 242 -1.37 12.44 3.13
N ALA A 243 -2.26 13.39 3.42
CA ALA A 243 -2.00 14.43 4.42
C ALA A 243 -1.91 13.85 5.85
N SER A 244 -2.86 12.97 6.22
CA SER A 244 -2.83 12.30 7.54
C SER A 244 -1.59 11.40 7.68
N LEU A 245 -1.20 10.72 6.60
CA LEU A 245 -0.04 9.85 6.58
C LEU A 245 1.25 10.67 6.68
N GLY A 246 1.34 11.82 6.01
CA GLY A 246 2.47 12.74 6.15
C GLY A 246 2.65 13.24 7.58
N LEU A 247 1.56 13.51 8.31
CA LEU A 247 1.61 13.86 9.73
C LEU A 247 2.16 12.71 10.58
N MET A 248 1.64 11.49 10.37
CA MET A 248 2.08 10.28 11.07
C MET A 248 3.59 10.03 10.86
N ILE A 249 4.07 10.20 9.65
CA ILE A 249 5.47 9.99 9.29
C ILE A 249 6.38 11.03 9.94
N ASN A 250 5.98 12.31 9.96
CA ASN A 250 6.70 13.34 10.70
C ASN A 250 6.83 13.01 12.17
N ASN A 251 5.74 12.52 12.77
CA ASN A 251 5.75 12.11 14.17
C ASN A 251 6.64 10.88 14.41
N LEU A 252 6.66 9.91 13.48
CA LEU A 252 7.56 8.75 13.51
C LEU A 252 9.03 9.17 13.42
N VAL A 253 9.37 10.03 12.45
CA VAL A 253 10.74 10.54 12.24
C VAL A 253 11.22 11.33 13.46
N ALA A 254 10.36 12.16 14.05
CA ALA A 254 10.70 12.97 15.22
C ALA A 254 11.10 12.14 16.45
N VAL A 255 10.57 10.92 16.59
CA VAL A 255 10.90 10.01 17.71
C VAL A 255 11.87 8.90 17.30
N SER A 256 12.29 8.86 16.05
CA SER A 256 13.10 7.77 15.52
C SER A 256 14.53 7.81 16.05
N PRO A 257 15.09 6.65 16.46
CA PRO A 257 16.50 6.57 16.85
C PRO A 257 17.45 6.52 15.64
N SER A 258 16.95 6.30 14.42
CA SER A 258 17.76 6.27 13.20
C SER A 258 17.94 7.65 12.58
N LYS A 259 19.02 7.85 11.81
CA LYS A 259 19.38 9.12 11.17
C LYS A 259 18.41 9.47 10.03
N GLY A 260 17.20 9.90 10.35
CA GLY A 260 16.26 10.49 9.39
C GLY A 260 16.63 11.92 8.95
N THR A 261 17.71 12.48 9.51
CA THR A 261 18.15 13.86 9.24
C THR A 261 18.72 14.07 7.82
N GLU A 262 18.98 12.99 7.08
CA GLU A 262 19.58 13.05 5.74
C GLU A 262 18.58 13.43 4.64
N PHE A 263 17.26 13.32 4.89
CA PHE A 263 16.21 13.59 3.89
C PHE A 263 15.37 14.85 4.15
N GLY A 264 15.77 15.69 5.11
CA GLY A 264 15.09 16.96 5.43
C GLY A 264 13.69 16.79 6.04
N ASN A 265 12.94 17.89 6.14
CA ASN A 265 11.54 17.85 6.63
C ASN A 265 10.64 17.16 5.60
N ILE A 266 9.98 16.06 6.00
CA ILE A 266 8.99 15.38 5.17
C ILE A 266 7.68 16.17 5.25
N THR A 267 7.09 16.53 4.12
CA THR A 267 5.75 17.13 4.07
C THR A 267 4.80 16.20 3.31
N ALA A 268 3.50 16.50 3.31
CA ALA A 268 2.56 15.81 2.40
C ALA A 268 3.02 15.91 0.94
N ASP A 269 3.66 17.02 0.56
CA ASP A 269 4.23 17.20 -0.77
C ASP A 269 5.44 16.28 -1.01
N SER A 270 6.25 15.95 0.01
CA SER A 270 7.34 14.98 -0.12
C SER A 270 6.86 13.60 -0.55
N TYR A 271 5.64 13.22 -0.15
CA TYR A 271 4.99 11.95 -0.51
C TYR A 271 4.32 11.97 -1.88
N LYS A 272 3.79 13.14 -2.28
CA LYS A 272 3.22 13.36 -3.61
C LYS A 272 4.32 13.43 -4.68
N ASN A 273 5.37 14.23 -4.44
CA ASN A 273 6.70 14.01 -5.03
C ASN A 273 7.13 12.57 -4.63
N ILE A 274 8.20 11.92 -5.01
CA ILE A 274 8.31 10.45 -4.76
C ILE A 274 7.22 9.63 -5.44
N PHE A 275 5.93 9.61 -5.06
CA PHE A 275 4.94 8.84 -5.84
C PHE A 275 4.89 9.32 -7.30
N GLN A 276 4.92 10.62 -7.53
CA GLN A 276 5.14 11.17 -8.86
C GLN A 276 6.48 10.73 -9.45
N VAL A 277 7.58 10.75 -8.70
CA VAL A 277 8.93 10.41 -9.22
C VAL A 277 9.03 8.93 -9.59
N ILE A 278 8.58 8.04 -8.71
CA ILE A 278 8.42 6.61 -8.90
C ILE A 278 7.55 6.34 -10.13
N ALA A 279 6.48 7.11 -10.31
CA ALA A 279 5.61 7.02 -11.48
C ALA A 279 6.14 7.77 -12.73
N GLY A 280 7.40 8.22 -12.76
CA GLY A 280 7.99 8.89 -13.92
C GLY A 280 7.55 10.35 -14.16
N GLY A 281 6.90 10.97 -13.18
CA GLY A 281 6.44 12.36 -13.15
C GLY A 281 4.91 12.48 -13.07
N SER A 282 4.42 13.67 -12.68
CA SER A 282 2.97 13.95 -12.56
C SER A 282 2.19 13.73 -13.86
N ASN A 283 2.76 14.11 -15.00
CA ASN A 283 2.12 13.89 -16.31
C ASN A 283 1.97 12.40 -16.63
N VAL A 284 2.98 11.60 -16.30
CA VAL A 284 2.96 10.16 -16.57
C VAL A 284 1.96 9.48 -15.63
N LEU A 285 1.99 9.81 -14.34
CA LEU A 285 1.00 9.36 -13.37
C LEU A 285 -0.42 9.75 -13.81
N ASN A 286 -0.65 10.99 -14.24
CA ASN A 286 -1.97 11.42 -14.68
C ASN A 286 -2.46 10.70 -15.94
N ASN A 287 -1.55 10.41 -16.89
CA ASN A 287 -1.90 9.66 -18.10
C ASN A 287 -2.23 8.20 -17.80
N ILE A 288 -1.43 7.53 -16.96
CA ILE A 288 -1.65 6.11 -16.61
C ILE A 288 -2.90 5.93 -15.72
N THR A 289 -3.27 6.97 -14.98
CA THR A 289 -4.45 6.98 -14.10
C THR A 289 -5.70 7.56 -14.76
N ASP A 290 -5.69 7.80 -16.08
CA ASP A 290 -6.81 8.39 -16.84
C ASP A 290 -7.38 9.69 -16.22
N GLY A 291 -6.51 10.55 -15.70
CA GLY A 291 -6.91 11.83 -15.09
C GLY A 291 -7.29 11.76 -13.61
N LEU A 292 -7.32 10.57 -12.99
CA LEU A 292 -7.66 10.41 -11.58
C LEU A 292 -6.65 11.11 -10.66
N ALA A 293 -5.35 11.08 -10.99
CA ALA A 293 -4.32 11.74 -10.19
C ALA A 293 -4.60 13.25 -10.06
N ALA A 294 -4.85 13.94 -11.17
CA ALA A 294 -5.18 15.36 -11.14
C ALA A 294 -6.45 15.66 -10.32
N ALA A 295 -7.44 14.76 -10.34
CA ALA A 295 -8.70 14.94 -9.61
C ALA A 295 -8.53 14.93 -8.08
N VAL A 296 -7.44 14.34 -7.58
CA VAL A 296 -7.08 14.33 -6.14
C VAL A 296 -5.89 15.22 -5.82
N GLY A 297 -5.48 16.08 -6.77
CA GLY A 297 -4.37 17.00 -6.58
C GLY A 297 -3.00 16.34 -6.57
N LEU A 298 -2.85 15.16 -7.20
CA LEU A 298 -1.57 14.51 -7.49
C LEU A 298 -1.00 14.96 -8.84
#